data_AF-A0A6H5JQ68-F1
#
_entry.id   AF-A0A6H5JQ68-F1
#
_cell.length_a   1.000
_cell.length_b   1.000
_cell.length_c   1.000
_cell.angle_alpha   90.00
_cell.angle_beta   90.00
_cell.angle_gamma   90.00
#
_symmetry.space_group_name_H-M   'P 1'
#
loop_
_entity.id
_entity.type
_entity.pdbx_description
1 polymer ?
#
loop_
_entity_poly.entity_id
_entity_poly.type
_entity_poly.pdbx_seq_one_letter_code
_entity_poly.pdbx_strand_id
1 'polypeptide(L)'
;MSLAFPDVLYVDSDERVGDVFASTKTAEYVNENKTYGEEHALEFRCADYTQLRPDRKFDLLASLSAGQAAPHCSKHIREGGFILASDTHSDARTALLMDCWELFAVWDDETETFTTKKDA
;
A
#
# COMPACT_ATOMS: atom_id res chain seq x y z
N MET A 1 -1.10 -10.25 -3.91
CA MET A 1 -1.48 -9.35 -5.02
C MET A 1 -2.87 -8.79 -4.77
N SER A 2 -3.20 -7.66 -5.38
CA SER A 2 -4.43 -6.93 -5.05
C SER A 2 -5.62 -7.55 -5.74
N LEU A 3 -6.64 -7.85 -4.95
CA LEU A 3 -7.95 -8.27 -5.45
C LEU A 3 -8.92 -7.09 -5.56
N ALA A 4 -8.53 -5.90 -5.08
CA ALA A 4 -9.40 -4.73 -4.99
C ALA A 4 -8.95 -3.54 -5.86
N PHE A 5 -7.68 -3.50 -6.28
CA PHE A 5 -7.10 -2.40 -7.06
C PHE A 5 -6.55 -2.94 -8.39
N PRO A 6 -6.98 -2.40 -9.54
CA PRO A 6 -6.56 -2.89 -10.85
C PRO A 6 -5.13 -2.48 -11.22
N ASP A 7 -4.66 -1.31 -10.76
CA ASP A 7 -3.35 -0.74 -11.10
C ASP A 7 -2.51 -0.55 -9.83
N VAL A 8 -1.48 -1.39 -9.68
CA VAL A 8 -0.67 -1.44 -8.45
C VAL A 8 0.80 -1.60 -8.78
N LEU A 9 1.61 -0.71 -8.20
CA LEU A 9 3.06 -0.87 -8.12
C LEU A 9 3.42 -1.51 -6.77
N TYR A 10 3.96 -2.72 -6.82
CA TYR A 10 4.58 -3.40 -5.69
C TYR A 10 6.08 -3.10 -5.63
N VAL A 11 6.59 -2.83 -4.43
CA VAL A 11 8.01 -2.58 -4.19
C VAL A 11 8.46 -3.43 -3.01
N ASP A 12 9.47 -4.24 -3.22
CA ASP A 12 10.12 -5.05 -2.18
C ASP A 12 11.63 -5.13 -2.48
N SER A 13 12.46 -5.31 -1.46
CA SER A 13 13.90 -5.50 -1.62
C SER A 13 14.30 -6.98 -1.84
N ASP A 14 13.39 -7.92 -1.59
CA ASP A 14 13.64 -9.35 -1.72
C ASP A 14 13.34 -9.86 -3.14
N GLU A 15 14.37 -10.30 -3.85
CA GLU A 15 14.26 -10.83 -5.21
C GLU A 15 13.32 -12.04 -5.30
N ARG A 16 13.19 -12.83 -4.23
CA ARG A 16 12.28 -14.00 -4.18
C ARG A 16 10.82 -13.60 -4.29
N VAL A 17 10.49 -12.38 -3.88
CA VAL A 17 9.14 -11.82 -4.04
C VAL A 17 8.88 -11.56 -5.53
N GLY A 18 9.89 -11.17 -6.30
CA GLY A 18 9.80 -10.99 -7.75
C GLY A 18 9.40 -12.28 -8.48
N ASP A 19 9.92 -13.43 -8.05
CA ASP A 19 9.53 -14.72 -8.63
C ASP A 19 8.04 -15.02 -8.44
N VAL A 20 7.45 -14.59 -7.32
CA VAL A 20 6.01 -14.74 -7.05
C VAL A 20 5.19 -13.88 -8.01
N PHE A 21 5.66 -12.67 -8.33
CA PHE A 21 4.98 -11.78 -9.28
C PHE A 21 5.16 -12.22 -10.74
N ALA A 22 6.25 -12.92 -11.07
CA ALA A 22 6.47 -13.48 -12.41
C ALA A 22 5.72 -14.80 -12.67
N SER A 23 5.17 -15.43 -11.62
CA SER A 23 4.48 -16.72 -11.72
C SER A 23 3.08 -16.60 -12.34
N THR A 24 2.80 -17.45 -13.34
CA THR A 24 1.48 -17.53 -14.00
C THR A 24 0.37 -17.92 -13.04
N LYS A 25 0.66 -18.79 -12.06
CA LYS A 25 -0.32 -19.20 -11.04
C LYS A 25 -0.82 -18.02 -10.22
N THR A 26 0.04 -17.05 -9.99
CA THR A 26 -0.32 -15.87 -9.20
C THR A 26 -1.22 -14.94 -10.02
N ALA A 27 -0.92 -14.78 -11.31
CA ALA A 27 -1.78 -14.04 -12.23
C ALA A 27 -3.15 -14.71 -12.42
N GLU A 28 -3.20 -16.04 -12.55
CA GLU A 28 -4.43 -16.83 -12.62
C GLU A 28 -5.28 -16.62 -11.36
N TYR A 29 -4.69 -16.78 -10.17
CA TYR A 29 -5.38 -16.56 -8.91
C TYR A 29 -5.98 -15.16 -8.79
N VAL A 30 -5.24 -14.11 -9.17
CA VAL A 30 -5.78 -12.73 -9.13
C VAL A 30 -6.94 -12.57 -10.10
N ASN A 31 -6.82 -13.08 -11.33
CA ASN A 31 -7.89 -12.97 -12.32
C ASN A 31 -9.18 -13.68 -11.91
N GLU A 32 -9.07 -14.80 -11.19
CA GLU A 32 -10.22 -15.56 -10.68
C GLU A 32 -10.90 -14.89 -9.47
N ASN A 33 -10.15 -14.13 -8.66
CA ASN A 33 -10.61 -13.64 -7.35
C ASN A 33 -10.73 -12.11 -7.23
N LYS A 34 -10.33 -11.35 -8.26
CA LYS A 34 -10.47 -9.89 -8.27
C LYS A 34 -11.93 -9.44 -8.24
N THR A 35 -12.18 -8.28 -7.64
CA THR A 35 -13.49 -7.64 -7.56
C THR A 35 -13.73 -6.57 -8.63
N TYR A 36 -12.72 -6.33 -9.50
CA TYR A 36 -12.77 -5.38 -10.61
C TYR A 36 -12.80 -6.11 -11.96
N GLY A 37 -13.47 -5.50 -12.95
CA GLY A 37 -13.64 -6.10 -14.29
C GLY A 37 -12.48 -5.83 -15.27
N GLU A 38 -11.63 -4.86 -14.97
CA GLU A 38 -10.51 -4.44 -15.82
C GLU A 38 -9.35 -5.44 -15.80
N GLU A 39 -8.46 -5.36 -16.80
CA GLU A 39 -7.21 -6.11 -16.80
C GLU A 39 -6.32 -5.64 -15.65
N HIS A 40 -5.67 -6.58 -14.95
CA HIS A 40 -4.81 -6.24 -13.83
C HIS A 40 -3.48 -5.70 -14.34
N ALA A 41 -3.23 -4.41 -14.13
CA ALA A 41 -1.95 -3.76 -14.38
C ALA A 41 -1.05 -3.92 -13.16
N LEU A 42 -0.30 -5.01 -13.13
CA LEU A 42 0.63 -5.30 -12.06
C LEU A 42 2.07 -4.96 -12.45
N GLU A 43 2.67 -4.08 -11.67
CA GLU A 43 4.10 -3.78 -11.75
C GLU A 43 4.79 -4.21 -10.45
N PHE A 44 5.90 -4.92 -10.56
CA PHE A 44 6.78 -5.21 -9.42
C PHE A 44 8.16 -4.59 -9.65
N ARG A 45 8.67 -3.90 -8.63
CA ARG A 45 10.04 -3.36 -8.61
C ARG A 45 10.79 -3.95 -7.42
N CYS A 46 11.81 -4.76 -7.72
CA CYS A 46 12.77 -5.18 -6.72
C CYS A 46 13.70 -4.00 -6.40
N ALA A 47 13.40 -3.25 -5.34
CA ALA A 47 14.11 -2.02 -5.02
C ALA A 47 13.97 -1.62 -3.54
N ASP A 48 14.90 -0.80 -3.09
CA ASP A 48 14.76 -0.02 -1.85
C ASP A 48 13.74 1.11 -2.09
N TYR A 49 12.61 1.06 -1.38
CA TYR A 49 11.54 2.04 -1.52
C TYR A 49 11.98 3.47 -1.14
N THR A 50 13.03 3.63 -0.31
CA THR A 50 13.54 4.96 0.07
C THR A 50 14.13 5.72 -1.13
N GLN A 51 14.57 4.96 -2.13
CA GLN A 51 15.17 5.46 -3.37
C GLN A 51 14.17 5.46 -4.54
N LEU A 52 12.92 5.06 -4.31
CA LEU A 52 11.91 4.94 -5.36
C LEU A 52 11.70 6.29 -6.09
N ARG A 53 11.63 6.23 -7.42
CA ARG A 53 11.33 7.36 -8.30
C ARG A 53 10.31 6.89 -9.34
N PRO A 54 9.02 6.77 -8.97
CA PRO A 54 7.98 6.45 -9.91
C PRO A 54 7.61 7.66 -10.75
N ASP A 55 7.20 7.38 -11.98
CA ASP A 55 6.91 8.31 -13.08
C ASP A 55 5.49 8.91 -12.94
N ARG A 56 4.75 8.47 -11.91
CA ARG A 56 3.35 8.76 -11.65
C ARG A 56 3.09 9.00 -10.17
N LYS A 57 1.91 9.56 -9.87
CA LYS A 57 1.37 9.68 -8.52
C LYS A 57 0.35 8.58 -8.26
N PHE A 58 0.16 8.25 -6.99
CA PHE A 58 -0.78 7.20 -6.56
C PHE A 58 -1.88 7.78 -5.70
N ASP A 59 -3.05 7.14 -5.74
CA ASP A 59 -4.19 7.43 -4.87
C ASP A 59 -4.01 6.90 -3.44
N LEU A 60 -3.20 5.85 -3.29
CA LEU A 60 -3.03 5.11 -2.03
C LEU A 60 -1.59 4.61 -1.88
N LEU A 61 -0.98 4.85 -0.72
CA LEU A 61 0.19 4.12 -0.22
C LEU A 61 -0.29 3.04 0.75
N ALA A 62 0.00 1.77 0.47
CA ALA A 62 -0.26 0.67 1.40
C ALA A 62 1.05 0.19 2.03
N SER A 63 1.22 0.44 3.33
CA SER A 63 2.39 0.03 4.11
C SER A 63 1.96 -0.81 5.32
N LEU A 64 1.58 -2.05 5.03
CA LEU A 64 1.03 -2.97 6.03
C LEU A 64 2.11 -3.80 6.73
N SER A 65 3.26 -3.95 6.08
CA SER A 65 4.38 -4.77 6.58
C SER A 65 5.75 -4.16 6.30
N ALA A 66 5.80 -3.01 5.60
CA ALA A 66 7.01 -2.22 5.45
C ALA A 66 7.13 -1.26 6.64
N GLY A 67 8.30 -1.18 7.26
CA GLY A 67 8.56 -0.17 8.29
C GLY A 67 8.88 1.17 7.67
N GLN A 68 8.35 2.26 8.23
CA GLN A 68 8.69 3.64 7.89
C GLN A 68 8.56 4.02 6.40
N ALA A 69 7.59 3.49 5.66
CA ALA A 69 7.40 3.86 4.26
C ALA A 69 6.81 5.27 4.11
N ALA A 70 6.00 5.74 5.07
CA ALA A 70 5.29 7.02 4.96
C ALA A 70 6.22 8.24 4.75
N PRO A 71 7.32 8.43 5.52
CA PRO A 71 8.26 9.52 5.30
C PRO A 71 8.90 9.53 3.91
N HIS A 72 9.12 8.35 3.32
CA HIS A 72 9.87 8.22 2.07
C HIS A 72 8.97 8.25 0.83
N CYS A 73 7.77 7.68 0.94
CA CYS A 73 6.89 7.40 -0.18
C CYS A 73 5.68 8.35 -0.27
N SER A 74 5.33 9.09 0.80
CA SER A 74 4.20 10.03 0.81
C SER A 74 4.29 11.09 -0.31
N LYS A 75 5.49 11.51 -0.69
CA LYS A 75 5.73 12.42 -1.82
C LYS A 75 5.25 11.86 -3.17
N HIS A 76 4.97 10.57 -3.28
CA HIS A 76 4.44 9.92 -4.48
C HIS A 76 2.91 9.85 -4.47
N ILE A 77 2.27 10.26 -3.38
CA ILE A 77 0.81 10.34 -3.29
C ILE A 77 0.34 11.67 -3.87
N ARG A 78 -0.77 11.63 -4.61
CA ARG A 78 -1.42 12.85 -5.11
C ARG A 78 -2.17 13.58 -4.00
N GLU A 79 -2.51 14.83 -4.23
CA GLU A 79 -3.43 15.55 -3.34
C GLU A 79 -4.76 14.80 -3.20
N GLY A 80 -5.25 14.68 -1.96
CA GLY A 80 -6.44 13.91 -1.62
C GLY A 80 -6.27 12.39 -1.71
N GLY A 81 -5.05 11.87 -1.84
CA GLY A 81 -4.76 10.45 -1.68
C GLY A 81 -4.65 10.04 -0.21
N PHE A 82 -4.43 8.74 0.03
CA PHE A 82 -4.44 8.14 1.36
C PHE A 82 -3.15 7.36 1.66
N ILE A 83 -2.86 7.19 2.95
CA ILE A 83 -1.90 6.21 3.46
C ILE A 83 -2.67 5.20 4.31
N LEU A 84 -2.60 3.92 3.93
CA LEU A 84 -3.05 2.80 4.73
C LEU A 84 -1.81 2.14 5.35
N ALA A 85 -1.65 2.27 6.66
CA ALA A 85 -0.48 1.75 7.38
C ALA A 85 -0.89 0.95 8.62
N SER A 86 -0.06 -0.02 8.98
CA SER A 86 -0.15 -0.68 10.29
C SER A 86 0.79 -0.01 11.31
N ASP A 87 0.50 -0.14 12.60
CA ASP A 87 1.42 0.35 13.66
C ASP A 87 2.50 -0.67 14.05
N THR A 88 2.52 -1.87 13.44
CA THR A 88 3.47 -2.96 13.74
C THR A 88 4.93 -2.52 13.62
N HIS A 89 5.24 -1.63 12.68
CA HIS A 89 6.56 -1.03 12.50
C HIS A 89 6.54 0.50 12.68
N SER A 90 5.60 0.99 13.50
CA SER A 90 5.40 2.41 13.79
C SER A 90 5.11 3.29 12.57
N ASP A 91 4.70 2.70 11.44
CA ASP A 91 4.51 3.48 10.21
C ASP A 91 3.24 4.33 10.28
N ALA A 92 2.15 3.78 10.85
CA ALA A 92 0.95 4.55 11.15
C ALA A 92 1.22 5.72 12.09
N ARG A 93 1.95 5.49 13.20
CA ARG A 93 2.37 6.55 14.13
C ARG A 93 3.27 7.59 13.46
N THR A 94 4.18 7.16 12.60
CA THR A 94 5.08 8.07 11.88
C THR A 94 4.29 8.96 10.92
N ALA A 95 3.34 8.40 10.16
CA ALA A 95 2.45 9.16 9.29
C ALA A 95 1.59 10.16 10.09
N LEU A 96 1.08 9.76 11.25
CA LEU A 96 0.28 10.62 12.13
C LEU A 96 1.03 11.85 12.65
N LEU A 97 2.35 11.77 12.79
CA LEU A 97 3.20 12.88 13.25
C LEU A 97 3.63 13.83 12.12
N MET A 98 3.26 13.55 10.86
CA MET A 98 3.59 14.39 9.72
C MET A 98 2.50 15.43 9.50
N ASP A 99 2.84 16.73 9.59
CA ASP A 99 1.89 17.85 9.45
C ASP A 99 1.09 17.87 8.13
N CYS A 100 1.55 17.16 7.10
CA CYS A 100 0.87 17.07 5.82
C CYS A 100 -0.20 15.97 5.74
N TRP A 101 -0.44 15.24 6.83
CA TRP A 101 -1.41 14.15 6.90
C TRP A 101 -2.38 14.34 8.07
N GLU A 102 -3.61 13.88 7.88
CA GLU A 102 -4.64 13.81 8.90
C GLU A 102 -5.09 12.36 9.06
N LEU A 103 -5.34 11.94 10.32
CA LEU A 103 -5.93 10.64 10.60
C LEU A 103 -7.37 10.60 10.08
N PHE A 104 -7.61 9.75 9.07
CA PHE A 104 -8.94 9.58 8.50
C PHE A 104 -9.76 8.52 9.24
N ALA A 105 -9.18 7.34 9.48
CA ALA A 105 -9.84 6.25 10.20
C ALA A 105 -8.82 5.26 10.78
N VAL A 106 -9.27 4.46 11.75
CA VAL A 106 -8.54 3.36 12.40
C VAL A 106 -9.39 2.10 12.30
N TRP A 107 -8.76 0.96 11.98
CA TRP A 107 -9.41 -0.34 11.99
C TRP A 107 -9.64 -0.81 13.43
N ASP A 108 -10.87 -1.24 13.72
CA ASP A 108 -11.28 -1.79 15.02
C ASP A 108 -11.54 -3.30 14.86
N ASP A 109 -10.71 -4.11 15.51
CA ASP A 109 -10.78 -5.58 15.48
C ASP A 109 -12.03 -6.14 16.18
N GLU A 110 -12.61 -5.41 17.15
CA GLU A 110 -13.81 -5.88 17.86
C GLU A 110 -15.06 -5.71 17.01
N THR A 111 -15.14 -4.61 16.27
CA THR A 111 -16.30 -4.30 15.42
C THR A 111 -16.11 -4.70 13.97
N GLU A 112 -14.89 -5.04 13.55
CA GLU A 112 -14.50 -5.29 12.17
C GLU A 112 -14.84 -4.10 11.24
N THR A 113 -14.68 -2.88 11.75
CA THR A 113 -14.98 -1.65 11.00
C THR A 113 -13.91 -0.58 11.12
N PHE A 114 -13.88 0.34 10.15
CA PHE A 114 -13.10 1.57 10.26
C PHE A 114 -13.86 2.61 11.07
N THR A 115 -13.22 3.13 12.13
CA THR A 115 -13.77 4.19 12.98
C THR A 115 -12.96 5.48 12.80
N THR A 116 -13.63 6.63 12.81
CA THR A 116 -12.97 7.95 12.71
C THR A 116 -12.60 8.52 14.08
N LYS A 117 -12.62 7.71 15.15
CA LYS A 117 -12.53 8.22 16.53
C LYS A 117 -11.16 8.82 16.80
N LYS A 118 -11.18 10.10 17.17
CA LYS A 118 -10.05 10.97 17.49
C LYS A 118 -9.54 10.81 18.93
N ASP A 119 -9.79 9.65 19.56
CA ASP A 119 -9.50 9.37 20.98
C ASP A 119 -8.46 8.25 21.12
N ALA A 120 -7.32 8.40 20.45
CA ALA A 120 -6.12 7.58 20.65
C ALA A 120 -4.98 8.42 21.22
#